data_AF-J5KIN5-F1
#
_entry.id   AF-J5KIN5-F1
#
_cell.length_a   1.000
_cell.length_b   1.000
_cell.length_c   1.000
_cell.angle_alpha   90.00
_cell.angle_beta   90.00
_cell.angle_gamma   90.00
#
_symmetry.space_group_name_H-M   'P 1'
#
loop_
_entity.id
_entity.type
_entity.pdbx_description
1 polymer ?
#
loop_
_entity_poly.entity_id
_entity_poly.type
_entity_poly.pdbx_seq_one_letter_code
_entity_poly.pdbx_strand_id
1 'polypeptide(L)'
;MNSDLIILVVQIIAALGVVISVIYLGIQIHQQNEITKAQFGHSLTQRLYDRYFNTTKDQEFSLFLSQDWSADDLTNEERWRVNHFIMMCLVDLFDVYDKVENKFVEKKHLDIRINALRLGVMKTEAGISVWNYMKSTRSDNFIEWFEEEIYQNEIDIDESRADKLKDLNIIRK
;
A
#
# COMPACT_ATOMS: atom_id res chain seq x y z
N MET A 1 23.10 55.91 -31.51
CA MET A 1 22.57 55.21 -30.34
C MET A 1 23.75 54.74 -29.51
N ASN A 2 23.84 55.08 -28.22
CA ASN A 2 25.04 54.84 -27.42
C ASN A 2 25.17 53.35 -27.09
N SER A 3 26.32 52.72 -27.35
CA SER A 3 26.51 51.26 -27.21
C SER A 3 26.21 50.76 -25.79
N ASP A 4 26.54 51.56 -24.78
CA ASP A 4 26.29 51.25 -23.37
C ASP A 4 24.81 51.17 -23.03
N LEU A 5 23.98 52.00 -23.68
CA LEU A 5 22.52 51.98 -23.50
C LEU A 5 21.95 50.65 -24.03
N ILE A 6 22.48 50.15 -25.15
CA ILE A 6 22.05 48.88 -25.75
C ILE A 6 22.42 47.71 -24.83
N ILE A 7 23.65 47.71 -24.30
CA ILE A 7 24.13 46.68 -23.37
C ILE A 7 23.27 46.65 -22.11
N LEU A 8 22.95 47.81 -21.53
CA LEU A 8 22.10 47.90 -20.34
C LEU A 8 20.70 47.33 -20.60
N VAL A 9 20.08 47.68 -21.74
CA VAL A 9 18.75 47.17 -22.11
C VAL A 9 18.78 45.64 -22.28
N VAL A 10 19.79 45.10 -22.97
CA VAL A 10 19.97 43.66 -23.15
C VAL A 10 20.13 42.95 -21.79
N GLN A 11 20.91 43.52 -20.88
CA GLN A 11 21.10 42.96 -19.53
C GLN A 11 19.80 42.94 -18.72
N ILE A 12 18.99 44.00 -18.80
CA ILE A 12 17.68 44.05 -18.14
C ILE A 12 16.76 42.98 -18.70
N ILE A 13 16.68 42.83 -20.03
CA ILE A 13 15.86 41.79 -20.68
C ILE A 13 16.35 40.39 -20.28
N ALA A 14 17.67 40.16 -20.26
CA ALA A 14 18.25 38.89 -19.85
C ALA A 14 17.92 38.57 -18.39
N ALA A 15 18.06 39.53 -17.48
CA ALA A 15 17.73 39.37 -16.07
C ALA A 15 16.23 39.06 -15.87
N LEU A 16 15.34 39.76 -16.59
CA LEU A 16 13.91 39.44 -16.61
C LEU A 16 13.65 38.03 -17.12
N GLY A 17 14.34 37.60 -18.18
CA GLY A 17 14.26 36.24 -18.71
C GLY A 17 14.63 35.18 -17.67
N VAL A 18 15.69 35.42 -16.88
CA VAL A 18 16.10 34.51 -15.79
C VAL A 18 15.03 34.45 -14.70
N VAL A 19 14.48 35.59 -14.27
CA VAL A 19 13.43 35.63 -13.23
C VAL A 19 12.18 34.85 -13.69
N ILE A 20 11.73 35.08 -14.92
CA ILE A 20 10.57 34.37 -15.50
C ILE A 20 10.85 32.86 -15.58
N SER A 21 12.07 32.47 -15.98
CA SER A 21 12.46 31.05 -16.08
C SER A 21 12.42 30.35 -14.72
N VAL A 22 12.89 31.01 -13.65
CA VAL A 22 12.83 30.46 -12.28
C VAL A 22 11.37 30.27 -11.82
N ILE A 23 10.49 31.23 -12.10
CA ILE A 23 9.06 31.12 -11.79
C ILE A 23 8.44 29.93 -12.52
N TYR A 24 8.72 29.79 -13.82
CA TYR A 24 8.23 28.69 -14.63
C TYR A 24 8.72 27.33 -14.10
N LEU A 25 10.01 27.21 -13.76
CA LEU A 25 10.56 25.99 -13.16
C LEU A 25 9.87 25.64 -11.83
N GLY A 26 9.60 26.63 -10.99
CA GLY A 26 8.85 26.42 -9.75
C GLY A 26 7.45 25.85 -9.99
N ILE A 27 6.72 26.40 -10.97
CA ILE A 27 5.40 25.90 -11.38
C ILE A 27 5.51 24.47 -11.94
N GLN A 28 6.52 24.20 -12.78
CA GLN A 28 6.75 22.88 -13.37
C GLN A 28 7.02 21.81 -12.30
N ILE A 29 7.88 22.11 -11.31
CA ILE A 29 8.19 21.20 -10.20
C ILE A 29 6.92 20.91 -9.39
N HIS A 30 6.10 21.93 -9.13
CA HIS A 30 4.85 21.75 -8.41
C HIS A 30 3.89 20.82 -9.17
N GLN A 31 3.69 21.05 -10.48
CA GLN A 31 2.86 20.19 -11.32
C GLN A 31 3.41 18.76 -11.40
N GLN A 32 4.72 18.60 -11.53
CA GLN A 32 5.36 17.29 -11.58
C GLN A 32 5.13 16.50 -10.28
N ASN A 33 5.26 17.15 -9.12
CA ASN A 33 4.98 16.52 -7.83
C ASN A 33 3.52 16.03 -7.73
N GLU A 34 2.55 16.83 -8.19
CA GLU A 34 1.14 16.44 -8.18
C GLU A 34 0.86 15.26 -9.13
N ILE A 35 1.45 15.27 -10.34
CA ILE A 35 1.37 14.15 -11.28
C ILE A 35 1.97 12.88 -10.66
N THR A 36 3.15 12.98 -10.03
CA THR A 36 3.81 11.84 -9.41
C THR A 36 2.98 11.25 -8.26
N LYS A 37 2.38 12.09 -7.39
CA LYS A 37 1.46 11.60 -6.35
C LYS A 37 0.26 10.87 -6.95
N ALA A 38 -0.34 11.44 -8.01
CA ALA A 38 -1.47 10.81 -8.71
C ALA A 38 -1.07 9.46 -9.33
N GLN A 39 0.12 9.36 -9.92
CA GLN A 39 0.65 8.11 -10.48
C GLN A 39 0.87 7.05 -9.40
N PHE A 40 1.42 7.41 -8.23
CA PHE A 40 1.54 6.48 -7.12
C PHE A 40 0.18 6.01 -6.63
N GLY A 41 -0.75 6.93 -6.36
CA GLY A 41 -2.11 6.58 -5.93
C GLY A 41 -2.84 5.68 -6.94
N HIS A 42 -2.70 5.98 -8.24
CA HIS A 42 -3.24 5.15 -9.31
C HIS A 42 -2.62 3.75 -9.32
N SER A 43 -1.29 3.64 -9.25
CA SER A 43 -0.59 2.35 -9.21
C SER A 43 -1.03 1.50 -8.01
N LEU A 44 -1.13 2.10 -6.81
CA LEU A 44 -1.58 1.39 -5.61
C LEU A 44 -3.03 0.89 -5.71
N THR A 45 -3.87 1.67 -6.38
CA THR A 45 -5.28 1.34 -6.62
C THR A 45 -5.40 0.23 -7.68
N GLN A 46 -4.60 0.30 -8.74
CA GLN A 46 -4.56 -0.72 -9.79
C GLN A 46 -4.19 -2.09 -9.23
N ARG A 47 -3.19 -2.18 -8.34
CA ARG A 47 -2.84 -3.45 -7.67
C ARG A 47 -4.03 -4.09 -6.92
N LEU A 48 -4.86 -3.26 -6.26
CA LEU A 48 -6.07 -3.74 -5.60
C LEU A 48 -7.13 -4.18 -6.60
N TYR A 49 -7.36 -3.39 -7.65
CA TYR A 49 -8.31 -3.76 -8.71
C TYR A 49 -7.93 -5.08 -9.38
N ASP A 50 -6.66 -5.28 -9.73
CA ASP A 50 -6.20 -6.52 -10.36
C ASP A 50 -6.43 -7.72 -9.42
N ARG A 51 -6.13 -7.58 -8.12
CA ARG A 51 -6.38 -8.65 -7.13
C ARG A 51 -7.86 -8.97 -6.99
N TYR A 52 -8.73 -7.96 -6.89
CA TYR A 52 -10.18 -8.18 -6.79
C TYR A 52 -10.76 -8.76 -8.09
N PHE A 53 -10.29 -8.28 -9.24
CA PHE A 53 -10.73 -8.79 -10.53
C PHE A 53 -10.33 -10.26 -10.71
N ASN A 54 -9.09 -10.62 -10.37
CA ASN A 54 -8.65 -12.02 -10.35
C ASN A 54 -9.49 -12.87 -9.40
N THR A 55 -9.80 -12.37 -8.20
CA THR A 55 -10.69 -13.07 -7.26
C THR A 55 -12.06 -13.36 -7.86
N THR A 56 -12.60 -12.45 -8.68
CA THR A 56 -13.93 -12.60 -9.28
C THR A 56 -13.96 -13.43 -10.57
N LYS A 57 -12.82 -13.58 -11.25
CA LYS A 57 -12.74 -14.18 -12.59
C LYS A 57 -12.06 -15.54 -12.58
N ASP A 58 -11.09 -15.75 -11.72
CA ASP A 58 -10.31 -16.97 -11.60
C ASP A 58 -10.91 -17.85 -10.50
N GLN A 59 -11.55 -18.95 -10.91
CA GLN A 59 -12.19 -19.88 -10.00
C GLN A 59 -11.19 -20.56 -9.07
N GLU A 60 -9.99 -20.92 -9.55
CA GLU A 60 -8.98 -21.57 -8.73
C GLU A 60 -8.47 -20.62 -7.65
N PHE A 61 -8.22 -19.37 -8.05
CA PHE A 61 -7.81 -18.33 -7.11
C PHE A 61 -8.90 -18.00 -6.09
N SER A 62 -10.17 -17.92 -6.51
CA SER A 62 -11.30 -17.72 -5.61
C SER A 62 -11.45 -18.88 -4.61
N LEU A 63 -11.31 -20.12 -5.07
CA LEU A 63 -11.38 -21.30 -4.20
C LEU A 63 -10.28 -21.24 -3.14
N PHE A 64 -9.03 -21.00 -3.56
CA PHE A 64 -7.90 -20.82 -2.66
C PHE A 64 -8.14 -19.73 -1.60
N LEU A 65 -8.68 -18.57 -1.99
CA LEU A 65 -8.99 -17.48 -1.06
C LEU A 65 -10.14 -17.80 -0.09
N SER A 66 -11.07 -18.67 -0.48
CA SER A 66 -12.20 -19.07 0.37
C SER A 66 -11.89 -20.20 1.36
N GLN A 67 -10.79 -20.95 1.17
CA GLN A 67 -10.41 -22.05 2.04
C GLN A 67 -10.11 -21.59 3.47
N ASP A 68 -10.38 -22.45 4.47
CA ASP A 68 -9.93 -22.25 5.84
C ASP A 68 -8.41 -22.49 5.96
N TRP A 69 -7.64 -21.41 6.06
CA TRP A 69 -6.18 -21.47 6.15
C TRP A 69 -5.63 -21.91 7.52
N SER A 70 -6.48 -22.35 8.44
CA SER A 70 -6.05 -23.04 9.67
C SER A 70 -6.64 -24.44 9.81
N ALA A 71 -7.18 -24.99 8.72
CA ALA A 71 -7.56 -26.39 8.70
C ALA A 71 -6.32 -27.29 8.90
N ASP A 72 -6.49 -28.35 9.70
CA ASP A 72 -5.40 -29.27 10.01
C ASP A 72 -4.98 -30.12 8.79
N ASP A 73 -5.87 -30.27 7.81
CA ASP A 73 -5.73 -31.15 6.65
C ASP A 73 -5.15 -30.47 5.39
N LEU A 74 -4.69 -29.22 5.49
CA LEU A 74 -4.04 -28.53 4.37
C LEU A 74 -2.80 -29.31 3.89
N THR A 75 -2.73 -29.54 2.57
CA THR A 75 -1.57 -30.12 1.90
C THR A 75 -0.35 -29.20 1.98
N ASN A 76 0.85 -29.74 1.75
CA ASN A 76 2.08 -28.94 1.71
C ASN A 76 2.03 -27.85 0.62
N GLU A 77 1.39 -28.15 -0.52
CA GLU A 77 1.20 -27.18 -1.59
C GLU A 77 0.29 -26.02 -1.15
N GLU A 78 -0.86 -26.33 -0.52
CA GLU A 78 -1.78 -25.30 -0.01
C GLU A 78 -1.12 -24.44 1.05
N ARG A 79 -0.39 -25.05 2.00
CA ARG A 79 0.39 -24.31 3.02
C ARG A 79 1.41 -23.38 2.37
N TRP A 80 2.08 -23.83 1.32
CA TRP A 80 3.04 -23.00 0.58
C TRP A 80 2.37 -21.81 -0.12
N ARG A 81 1.22 -22.04 -0.76
CA ARG A 81 0.41 -21.00 -1.40
C ARG A 81 -0.10 -19.96 -0.39
N VAL A 82 -0.60 -20.41 0.77
CA VAL A 82 -1.03 -19.53 1.87
C VAL A 82 0.13 -18.63 2.32
N ASN A 83 1.29 -19.22 2.63
CA ASN A 83 2.45 -18.45 3.07
C ASN A 83 2.87 -17.39 2.03
N HIS A 84 2.92 -17.75 0.75
CA HIS A 84 3.29 -16.82 -0.32
C HIS A 84 2.25 -15.71 -0.54
N PHE A 85 0.97 -16.03 -0.38
CA PHE A 85 -0.08 -15.02 -0.44
C PHE A 85 0.05 -14.00 0.70
N ILE A 86 0.29 -14.47 1.93
CA ILE A 86 0.51 -13.59 3.10
C ILE A 86 1.75 -12.73 2.88
N MET A 87 2.86 -13.31 2.41
CA MET A 87 4.07 -12.56 2.07
C MET A 87 3.79 -11.47 1.03
N MET A 88 3.04 -11.77 -0.02
CA MET A 88 2.65 -10.79 -1.04
C MET A 88 1.85 -9.63 -0.44
N CYS A 89 0.87 -9.92 0.43
CA CYS A 89 0.10 -8.90 1.12
C CYS A 89 0.97 -8.02 2.04
N LEU A 90 1.93 -8.61 2.76
CA LEU A 90 2.85 -7.87 3.61
C LEU A 90 3.81 -6.99 2.80
N VAL A 91 4.39 -7.49 1.71
CA VAL A 91 5.25 -6.67 0.83
C VAL A 91 4.48 -5.48 0.26
N ASP A 92 3.22 -5.68 -0.18
CA ASP A 92 2.35 -4.58 -0.63
C ASP A 92 2.05 -3.61 0.52
N LEU A 93 1.80 -4.09 1.74
CA LEU A 93 1.59 -3.23 2.91
C LEU A 93 2.84 -2.39 3.24
N PHE A 94 4.02 -3.00 3.24
CA PHE A 94 5.28 -2.32 3.57
C PHE A 94 5.53 -1.15 2.61
N ASP A 95 5.40 -1.40 1.31
CA ASP A 95 5.55 -0.38 0.27
C ASP A 95 4.54 0.77 0.43
N VAL A 96 3.29 0.46 0.82
CA VAL A 96 2.28 1.50 1.03
C VAL A 96 2.51 2.29 2.31
N TYR A 97 2.93 1.63 3.40
CA TYR A 97 3.28 2.30 4.64
C TYR A 97 4.37 3.35 4.39
N ASP A 98 5.46 2.95 3.74
CA ASP A 98 6.57 3.86 3.42
C ASP A 98 6.10 5.04 2.54
N LYS A 99 5.21 4.80 1.57
CA LYS A 99 4.65 5.87 0.72
C LYS A 99 3.73 6.83 1.48
N VAL A 100 3.00 6.36 2.50
CA VAL A 100 2.16 7.21 3.36
C VAL A 100 3.04 8.03 4.29
N GLU A 101 4.03 7.43 4.94
CA GLU A 101 4.97 8.13 5.82
C GLU A 101 5.72 9.26 5.09
N ASN A 102 6.11 9.00 3.84
CA ASN A 102 6.76 9.98 2.98
C ASN A 102 5.79 10.96 2.30
N LYS A 103 4.49 10.93 2.63
CA LYS A 103 3.43 11.81 2.08
C LYS A 103 3.31 11.76 0.55
N PHE A 104 3.68 10.63 -0.06
CA PHE A 104 3.51 10.39 -1.49
C PHE A 104 2.09 9.98 -1.85
N VAL A 105 1.36 9.39 -0.90
CA VAL A 105 -0.03 8.96 -1.07
C VAL A 105 -0.85 9.20 0.19
N GLU A 106 -2.17 9.21 0.07
CA GLU A 106 -3.10 9.38 1.20
C GLU A 106 -3.19 8.13 2.08
N LYS A 107 -3.44 8.34 3.39
CA LYS A 107 -3.56 7.25 4.40
C LYS A 107 -4.58 6.17 4.02
N LYS A 108 -5.64 6.51 3.30
CA LYS A 108 -6.66 5.55 2.83
C LYS A 108 -6.09 4.33 2.10
N HIS A 109 -4.95 4.49 1.41
CA HIS A 109 -4.29 3.37 0.73
C HIS A 109 -3.72 2.34 1.72
N LEU A 110 -3.23 2.80 2.87
CA LEU A 110 -2.75 1.97 3.98
C LEU A 110 -3.93 1.36 4.73
N ASP A 111 -4.95 2.16 5.04
CA ASP A 111 -6.12 1.74 5.81
C ASP A 111 -6.83 0.52 5.18
N ILE A 112 -7.03 0.52 3.85
CA ILE A 112 -7.65 -0.62 3.14
C ILE A 112 -6.84 -1.91 3.30
N ARG A 113 -5.51 -1.81 3.30
CA ARG A 113 -4.60 -2.98 3.37
C ARG A 113 -4.52 -3.55 4.77
N ILE A 114 -4.36 -2.68 5.76
CA ILE A 114 -4.31 -3.13 7.15
C ILE A 114 -5.65 -3.74 7.56
N ASN A 115 -6.78 -3.12 7.18
CA ASN A 115 -8.11 -3.67 7.46
C ASN A 115 -8.31 -5.06 6.84
N ALA A 116 -7.81 -5.30 5.63
CA ALA A 116 -7.89 -6.61 5.00
C ALA A 116 -7.07 -7.68 5.76
N LEU A 117 -5.93 -7.32 6.35
CA LEU A 117 -5.10 -8.23 7.14
C LEU A 117 -5.66 -8.47 8.56
N ARG A 118 -6.33 -7.46 9.14
CA ARG A 118 -6.98 -7.56 10.45
C ARG A 118 -8.08 -8.63 10.48
N LEU A 119 -8.70 -8.94 9.33
CA LEU A 119 -9.76 -9.94 9.15
C LEU A 119 -9.40 -11.39 9.57
N GLY A 120 -8.23 -11.64 10.16
CA GLY A 120 -7.91 -12.88 10.86
C GLY A 120 -6.82 -13.70 10.19
N VAL A 121 -6.44 -13.39 8.95
CA VAL A 121 -5.32 -14.03 8.24
C VAL A 121 -4.04 -13.98 9.08
N MET A 122 -3.75 -12.82 9.68
CA MET A 122 -2.54 -12.63 10.49
C MET A 122 -2.59 -13.32 11.86
N LYS A 123 -3.77 -13.78 12.30
CA LYS A 123 -3.94 -14.53 13.56
C LYS A 123 -3.75 -16.05 13.39
N THR A 124 -3.62 -16.52 12.15
CA THR A 124 -3.31 -17.93 11.85
C THR A 124 -1.85 -18.26 12.17
N GLU A 125 -1.53 -19.54 12.36
CA GLU A 125 -0.14 -20.00 12.53
C GLU A 125 0.74 -19.57 11.33
N ALA A 126 0.20 -19.69 10.12
CA ALA A 126 0.87 -19.23 8.90
C ALA A 126 1.13 -17.72 8.92
N GLY A 127 0.13 -16.91 9.30
CA GLY A 127 0.24 -15.46 9.43
C GLY A 127 1.32 -15.04 10.43
N ILE A 128 1.30 -15.64 11.62
CA ILE A 128 2.29 -15.38 12.68
C ILE A 128 3.69 -15.80 12.23
N SER A 129 3.82 -16.98 11.61
CA SER A 129 5.11 -17.50 11.12
C SER A 129 5.70 -16.59 10.04
N VAL A 130 4.90 -16.20 9.04
CA VAL A 130 5.35 -15.30 7.97
C VAL A 130 5.69 -13.93 8.53
N TRP A 131 4.90 -13.39 9.47
CA TRP A 131 5.21 -12.13 10.12
C TRP A 131 6.56 -12.17 10.84
N ASN A 132 6.80 -13.19 11.66
CA ASN A 132 8.05 -13.34 12.40
C ASN A 132 9.27 -13.46 11.47
N TYR A 133 9.11 -14.08 10.31
CA TYR A 133 10.16 -14.13 9.29
C TYR A 133 10.43 -12.73 8.68
N MET A 134 9.37 -12.02 8.28
CA MET A 134 9.51 -10.78 7.51
C MET A 134 9.82 -9.53 8.36
N LYS A 135 9.37 -9.49 9.62
CA LYS A 135 9.48 -8.30 10.48
C LYS A 135 10.91 -7.89 10.78
N SER A 136 11.85 -8.83 10.71
CA SER A 136 13.30 -8.59 10.84
C SER A 136 13.85 -7.54 9.87
N THR A 137 13.15 -7.28 8.76
CA THR A 137 13.55 -6.31 7.74
C THR A 137 12.91 -4.93 7.92
N ARG A 138 12.12 -4.72 8.97
CA ARG A 138 11.30 -3.51 9.20
C ARG A 138 11.84 -2.68 10.36
N SER A 139 11.47 -1.41 10.40
CA SER A 139 11.81 -0.52 11.51
C SER A 139 10.97 -0.84 12.74
N ASP A 140 11.49 -0.53 13.93
CA ASP A 140 10.77 -0.73 15.20
C ASP A 140 9.41 0.00 15.20
N ASN A 141 9.37 1.25 14.71
CA ASN A 141 8.12 2.00 14.57
C ASN A 141 7.07 1.27 13.72
N PHE A 142 7.48 0.65 12.59
CA PHE A 142 6.56 -0.11 11.76
C PHE A 142 6.08 -1.38 12.47
N ILE A 143 6.99 -2.07 13.16
CA ILE A 143 6.68 -3.31 13.89
C ILE A 143 5.67 -3.02 14.99
N GLU A 144 5.91 -2.00 15.81
CA GLU A 144 5.02 -1.58 16.89
C GLU A 144 3.63 -1.23 16.34
N TRP A 145 3.57 -0.36 15.32
CA TRP A 145 2.32 0.02 14.67
C TRP A 145 1.56 -1.18 14.10
N PHE A 146 2.26 -2.08 13.40
CA PHE A 146 1.64 -3.25 12.77
C PHE A 146 1.10 -4.21 13.83
N GLU A 147 1.87 -4.50 14.87
CA GLU A 147 1.47 -5.43 15.92
C GLU A 147 0.31 -4.86 16.76
N GLU A 148 0.25 -3.55 16.97
CA GLU A 148 -0.90 -2.85 17.57
C GLU A 148 -2.16 -3.00 16.70
N GLU A 149 -2.08 -2.66 15.42
CA GLU A 149 -3.22 -2.73 14.50
C GLU A 149 -3.77 -4.15 14.30
N ILE A 150 -2.90 -5.15 14.26
CA ILE A 150 -3.28 -6.53 13.96
C ILE A 150 -3.68 -7.32 15.20
N TYR A 151 -2.94 -7.22 16.30
CA TYR A 151 -3.08 -8.11 17.45
C TYR A 151 -3.76 -7.46 18.66
N GLN A 152 -3.77 -6.13 18.75
CA GLN A 152 -4.36 -5.42 19.90
C GLN A 152 -5.72 -4.81 19.56
N ASN A 153 -5.91 -4.32 18.34
CA ASN A 153 -7.17 -3.70 17.91
C ASN A 153 -8.22 -4.73 17.49
N GLU A 154 -9.19 -5.00 18.36
CA GLU A 154 -10.36 -5.84 18.03
C GLU A 154 -11.13 -5.26 16.83
N ILE A 155 -11.60 -6.16 15.94
CA ILE A 155 -12.58 -5.80 14.92
C ILE A 155 -13.95 -6.06 15.52
N ASP A 156 -14.79 -5.03 15.52
CA ASP A 156 -16.22 -5.19 15.81
C ASP A 156 -16.87 -6.01 14.69
N ILE A 157 -17.10 -7.29 14.96
CA ILE A 157 -17.75 -8.21 14.04
C ILE A 157 -19.19 -8.37 14.51
N ASP A 158 -20.13 -8.04 13.63
CA ASP A 158 -21.54 -8.38 13.81
C ASP A 158 -21.69 -9.89 13.99
N GLU A 159 -21.90 -10.32 15.24
CA GLU A 159 -21.97 -11.73 15.63
C GLU A 159 -23.10 -12.47 14.90
N SER A 160 -24.14 -11.76 14.44
CA SER A 160 -25.23 -12.35 13.65
C SER A 160 -24.77 -12.88 12.28
N ARG A 161 -23.59 -12.46 11.81
CA ARG A 161 -22.95 -12.89 10.56
C ARG A 161 -21.78 -13.85 10.78
N ALA A 162 -21.27 -13.96 12.00
CA ALA A 162 -20.09 -14.78 12.32
C ALA A 162 -20.32 -16.27 11.98
N ASP A 163 -21.49 -16.82 12.31
CA ASP A 163 -21.84 -18.22 12.01
C ASP A 163 -21.87 -18.55 10.51
N LYS A 164 -22.15 -17.56 9.65
CA LYS A 164 -22.17 -17.75 8.18
C LYS A 164 -20.78 -17.63 7.55
N LEU A 165 -19.81 -17.11 8.30
CA LEU A 165 -18.46 -16.79 7.83
C LEU A 165 -17.38 -17.67 8.48
N LYS A 166 -17.77 -18.54 9.42
CA LYS A 166 -16.85 -19.39 10.21
C LYS A 166 -15.98 -20.33 9.37
N ASP A 167 -16.47 -20.76 8.21
CA ASP A 167 -15.76 -21.67 7.31
C ASP A 167 -14.93 -20.92 6.26
N LEU A 168 -14.92 -19.58 6.32
CA LEU A 168 -14.14 -18.72 5.43
C LEU A 168 -12.99 -18.08 6.19
N ASN A 169 -11.87 -17.87 5.51
CA ASN A 169 -10.69 -17.23 6.09
C ASN A 169 -10.81 -15.69 6.22
N ILE A 170 -12.02 -15.21 6.48
CA ILE A 170 -12.37 -13.78 6.44
C ILE A 170 -12.56 -13.23 7.84
N ILE A 171 -12.76 -14.07 8.87
CA ILE A 171 -12.96 -13.59 10.24
C ILE A 171 -12.35 -14.56 11.26
N ARG A 172 -11.40 -14.07 12.07
CA ARG A 172 -10.94 -14.76 13.29
C ARG A 172 -10.87 -13.79 14.48
N LYS A 173 -11.45 -14.21 15.60
CA LYS A 173 -11.32 -13.52 16.89
C LYS A 173 -9.93 -13.73 17.45
#